data_AF-A0A453AVK6-F1
#
_entry.id   AF-A0A453AVK6-F1
#
_cell.length_a   1.000
_cell.length_b   1.000
_cell.length_c   1.000
_cell.angle_alpha   90.00
_cell.angle_beta   90.00
_cell.angle_gamma   90.00
#
_symmetry.space_group_name_H-M   'P 1'
#
loop_
_entity.id
_entity.type
_entity.pdbx_description
1 polymer ?
#
loop_
_entity_poly.entity_id
_entity_poly.type
_entity_poly.pdbx_seq_one_letter_code
_entity_poly.pdbx_strand_id
1 'polypeptide(L)'
;MTYEMFFPLQISLGSDSVHLMTFGQPRIGNAAFASYFEQYVPSAIRVTHEHDIVPHLPPYFFFLPHLTYHHFPREVWEHDVDGNTTFRVCDGSGEDPDCCRSVFALFLSASDHLTYMGVEIAADDWSTCRIVMAQSVERLQLYLASNVITSKIPVDIIIADHSVQTDPSSSS
;
A
#
# COMPACT_ATOMS: atom_id res chain seq x y z
N MET A 1 -7.67 -2.06 12.37
CA MET A 1 -6.83 -1.85 13.58
C MET A 1 -5.55 -1.06 13.31
N THR A 2 -5.05 -1.02 12.07
CA THR A 2 -3.77 -0.38 11.73
C THR A 2 -3.83 1.16 11.72
N TYR A 3 -4.97 1.77 11.34
CA TYR A 3 -5.11 3.22 11.15
C TYR A 3 -5.40 4.00 12.45
N GLU A 4 -6.21 3.44 13.36
CA GLU A 4 -6.48 4.01 14.69
C GLU A 4 -5.20 4.17 15.53
N MET A 5 -4.20 3.34 15.27
CA MET A 5 -2.90 3.39 15.95
C MET A 5 -1.93 4.38 15.29
N PHE A 6 -2.09 4.64 13.99
CA PHE A 6 -1.12 5.40 13.20
C PHE A 6 -1.31 6.91 13.29
N PHE A 7 -2.56 7.38 13.28
CA PHE A 7 -2.88 8.80 13.43
C PHE A 7 -2.36 9.39 14.76
N PRO A 8 -2.59 8.74 15.92
CA PRO A 8 -2.03 9.20 17.18
C PRO A 8 -0.50 9.14 17.23
N LEU A 9 0.10 8.12 16.61
CA LEU A 9 1.56 7.94 16.59
C LEU A 9 2.25 9.06 15.82
N GLN A 10 1.69 9.45 14.67
CA GLN A 10 2.22 10.55 13.85
C GLN A 10 2.12 11.91 14.55
N ILE A 11 1.01 12.16 15.24
CA ILE A 11 0.81 13.37 16.06
C ILE A 11 1.83 13.42 17.21
N SER A 12 2.21 12.26 17.76
CA SER A 12 3.16 12.18 18.88
C SER A 12 4.64 12.22 18.46
N LEU A 13 4.99 11.71 17.28
CA LEU A 13 6.39 11.60 16.82
C LEU A 13 6.80 12.73 15.86
N GLY A 14 5.84 13.44 15.26
CA GLY A 14 6.09 14.49 14.28
C GLY A 14 6.09 13.98 12.84
N SER A 15 5.58 14.82 11.93
CA SER A 15 5.11 14.42 10.60
C SER A 15 6.19 13.81 9.67
N ASP A 16 7.46 14.12 9.90
CA ASP A 16 8.55 13.81 8.98
C ASP A 16 9.22 12.45 9.24
N SER A 17 8.77 11.70 10.24
CA SER A 17 9.45 10.46 10.70
C SER A 17 8.68 9.17 10.42
N VAL A 18 7.51 9.25 9.80
CA VAL A 18 6.60 8.12 9.67
C VAL A 18 6.18 7.92 8.22
N HIS A 19 6.51 6.74 7.68
CA HIS A 19 6.09 6.27 6.38
C HIS A 19 4.96 5.25 6.53
N LEU A 20 3.85 5.48 5.83
CA LEU A 20 2.74 4.54 5.79
C LEU A 20 2.69 3.87 4.42
N MET A 21 2.61 2.55 4.43
CA MET A 21 2.40 1.76 3.23
C MET A 21 1.27 0.77 3.51
N THR A 22 0.26 0.77 2.63
CA THR A 22 -0.89 -0.14 2.74
C THR A 22 -1.04 -0.94 1.46
N PHE A 23 -1.48 -2.18 1.58
CA PHE A 23 -1.73 -3.10 0.47
C PHE A 23 -3.22 -3.40 0.39
N GLY A 24 -3.83 -3.21 -0.78
CA GLY A 24 -5.24 -3.54 -1.00
C GLY A 24 -6.21 -2.77 -0.10
N GLN A 25 -5.85 -1.56 0.33
CA GLN A 25 -6.66 -0.80 1.27
C GLN A 25 -8.00 -0.38 0.64
N PRO A 26 -9.16 -0.73 1.24
CA PRO A 26 -10.48 -0.25 0.80
C PRO A 26 -10.67 1.22 1.19
N ARG A 27 -11.54 1.97 0.50
CA ARG A 27 -11.86 3.36 0.86
C ARG A 27 -12.42 3.44 2.28
N ILE A 28 -11.93 4.39 3.05
CA ILE A 28 -12.23 4.49 4.49
C ILE A 28 -12.95 5.76 4.91
N GLY A 29 -12.90 6.82 4.10
CA GLY A 29 -13.49 8.11 4.45
C GLY A 29 -14.02 8.84 3.23
N ASN A 30 -14.63 10.00 3.47
CA ASN A 30 -15.07 10.91 2.41
C ASN A 30 -13.91 11.80 1.93
N ALA A 31 -14.17 12.69 0.96
CA ALA A 31 -13.17 13.61 0.43
C ALA A 31 -12.49 14.47 1.50
N ALA A 32 -13.25 14.95 2.50
CA ALA A 32 -12.68 15.75 3.59
C ALA A 32 -11.67 14.93 4.42
N PHE A 33 -12.02 13.69 4.76
CA PHE A 33 -11.09 12.79 5.44
C PHE A 33 -9.83 12.53 4.61
N ALA A 34 -9.97 12.28 3.30
CA ALA A 34 -8.83 12.04 2.42
C ALA A 34 -7.87 13.24 2.37
N SER A 35 -8.39 14.47 2.30
CA SER A 35 -7.58 15.69 2.35
C SER A 35 -6.90 15.90 3.70
N TYR A 36 -7.60 15.62 4.81
CA TYR A 36 -6.97 15.67 6.13
C TYR A 36 -5.87 14.60 6.28
N PHE A 37 -6.12 13.40 5.75
CA PHE A 37 -5.15 12.31 5.78
C PHE A 37 -3.85 12.68 5.07
N GLU A 38 -3.95 13.27 3.87
CA GLU A 38 -2.79 13.77 3.13
C GLU A 38 -1.99 14.81 3.92
N GLN A 39 -2.69 15.72 4.62
CA GLN A 39 -2.04 16.77 5.40
C GLN A 39 -1.20 16.22 6.57
N TYR A 40 -1.68 15.19 7.25
CA TYR A 40 -1.03 14.63 8.44
C TYR A 40 -0.08 13.46 8.13
N VAL A 41 -0.32 12.74 7.03
CA VAL A 41 0.48 11.58 6.61
C VAL A 41 0.88 11.72 5.13
N PRO A 42 1.68 12.75 4.79
CA PRO A 42 2.03 13.06 3.39
C PRO A 42 2.88 11.98 2.71
N SER A 43 3.53 11.14 3.50
CA SER A 43 4.34 10.01 3.03
C SER A 43 3.58 8.69 3.00
N ALA A 44 2.25 8.73 3.01
CA ALA A 44 1.43 7.54 2.82
C ALA A 44 1.37 7.10 1.36
N ILE A 45 1.51 5.80 1.13
CA ILE A 45 1.31 5.17 -0.18
C ILE A 45 0.34 3.99 -0.05
N ARG A 46 -0.55 3.85 -1.02
CA ARG A 46 -1.40 2.68 -1.19
C ARG A 46 -0.94 1.89 -2.41
N VAL A 47 -0.64 0.62 -2.22
CA VAL A 47 -0.36 -0.32 -3.30
C VAL A 47 -1.63 -1.10 -3.62
N THR A 48 -1.99 -1.14 -4.89
CA THR A 48 -3.08 -1.95 -5.47
C THR A 48 -2.49 -2.95 -6.43
N HIS A 49 -3.16 -4.09 -6.62
CA HIS A 49 -2.65 -5.17 -7.46
C HIS A 49 -3.74 -5.63 -8.43
N GLU A 50 -3.40 -5.64 -9.73
CA GLU A 50 -4.22 -6.20 -10.80
C GLU A 50 -5.69 -5.78 -10.71
N HIS A 51 -6.59 -6.76 -10.57
CA HIS A 51 -8.04 -6.58 -10.51
C HIS A 51 -8.57 -6.71 -9.09
N ASP A 52 -7.75 -6.43 -8.07
CA ASP A 52 -8.14 -6.53 -6.67
C ASP A 52 -9.44 -5.75 -6.39
N ILE A 53 -10.45 -6.47 -5.91
CA ILE A 53 -11.75 -5.92 -5.56
C ILE A 53 -11.71 -4.99 -4.34
N VAL A 54 -10.78 -5.19 -3.40
CA VAL A 54 -10.83 -4.52 -2.09
C VAL A 54 -10.63 -3.00 -2.19
N PRO A 55 -9.67 -2.47 -2.96
CA PRO A 55 -9.56 -1.02 -3.23
C PRO A 55 -10.81 -0.40 -3.86
N HIS A 56 -11.66 -1.20 -4.49
CA HIS A 56 -12.90 -0.74 -5.11
C HIS A 56 -14.07 -0.61 -4.12
N LEU A 57 -13.88 -0.94 -2.84
CA LEU A 57 -14.91 -0.91 -1.80
C LEU A 57 -14.66 0.17 -0.75
N PRO A 58 -15.71 0.81 -0.20
CA PRO A 58 -17.05 0.94 -0.77
C PRO A 58 -17.01 1.57 -2.17
N PRO A 59 -18.02 1.34 -3.04
CA PRO A 59 -18.01 1.81 -4.42
C PRO A 59 -17.83 3.31 -4.56
N TYR A 60 -17.09 3.73 -5.59
CA TYR A 60 -16.96 5.13 -5.98
C TYR A 60 -18.05 5.53 -6.97
N PHE A 61 -18.82 6.57 -6.62
CA PHE A 61 -19.87 7.09 -7.49
C PHE A 61 -19.47 8.46 -8.06
N PHE A 62 -19.03 8.47 -9.33
CA PHE A 62 -18.61 9.72 -10.00
C PHE A 62 -19.73 10.78 -10.08
N PHE A 63 -20.99 10.34 -10.09
CA PHE A 63 -22.17 11.21 -10.14
C PHE A 63 -22.58 11.77 -8.76
N LEU A 64 -21.98 11.29 -7.66
CA LEU A 64 -22.18 11.77 -6.29
C LEU A 64 -20.84 11.99 -5.57
N PRO A 65 -19.96 12.88 -6.08
CA PRO A 65 -18.58 13.01 -5.58
C PRO A 65 -18.51 13.48 -4.12
N HIS A 66 -19.52 14.19 -3.62
CA HIS A 66 -19.58 14.67 -2.23
C HIS A 66 -20.16 13.65 -1.24
N LEU A 67 -20.78 12.57 -1.73
CA LEU A 67 -21.41 11.53 -0.91
C LEU A 67 -20.74 10.16 -1.07
N THR A 68 -19.66 10.09 -1.85
CA THR A 68 -18.87 8.88 -2.04
C THR A 68 -17.69 8.84 -1.08
N TYR A 69 -17.19 7.63 -0.85
CA TYR A 69 -15.91 7.42 -0.21
C TYR A 69 -14.79 7.75 -1.19
N HIS A 70 -13.65 8.20 -0.67
CA HIS A 70 -12.45 8.56 -1.40
C HIS A 70 -11.24 7.90 -0.74
N HIS A 71 -10.28 7.51 -1.58
CA HIS A 71 -8.93 7.20 -1.15
C HIS A 71 -8.10 8.45 -0.86
N PHE A 72 -7.03 8.27 -0.09
CA PHE A 72 -5.99 9.29 -0.02
C PHE A 72 -5.15 9.30 -1.33
N PRO A 73 -4.50 10.43 -1.65
CA PRO A 73 -3.88 10.73 -2.95
C PRO A 73 -3.00 9.69 -3.62
N ARG A 74 -2.03 9.12 -2.89
CA ARG A 74 -0.91 8.42 -3.52
C ARG A 74 -1.17 6.93 -3.67
N GLU A 75 -1.45 6.54 -4.90
CA GLU A 75 -1.61 5.15 -5.35
C GLU A 75 -0.42 4.69 -6.21
N VAL A 76 0.01 3.44 -5.97
CA VAL A 76 0.90 2.68 -6.83
C VAL A 76 0.16 1.42 -7.27
N TRP A 77 -0.10 1.31 -8.56
CA TRP A 77 -0.78 0.15 -9.12
C TRP A 77 0.24 -0.83 -9.69
N GLU A 78 0.30 -2.02 -9.09
CA GLU A 78 1.05 -3.18 -9.56
C GLU A 78 0.19 -3.93 -10.59
N HIS A 79 0.63 -3.99 -11.83
CA HIS A 79 -0.08 -4.69 -12.90
C HIS A 79 0.87 -5.24 -13.97
N ASP A 80 0.44 -6.30 -14.62
CA ASP A 80 1.16 -7.06 -15.63
C ASP A 80 0.92 -6.43 -17.00
N VAL A 81 2.03 -6.12 -17.66
CA VAL A 81 2.05 -5.65 -19.05
C VAL A 81 2.92 -6.60 -19.83
N ASP A 82 2.34 -7.26 -20.82
CA ASP A 82 3.02 -8.24 -21.69
C ASP A 82 3.74 -9.36 -20.90
N GLY A 83 3.16 -9.78 -19.76
CA GLY A 83 3.71 -10.83 -18.89
C GLY A 83 4.85 -10.37 -17.98
N ASN A 84 5.05 -9.06 -17.84
CA ASN A 84 5.99 -8.48 -16.88
C ASN A 84 5.25 -7.58 -15.89
N THR A 85 5.50 -7.79 -14.60
CA THR A 85 4.92 -6.98 -13.53
C THR A 85 5.52 -5.59 -13.53
N THR A 86 4.65 -4.58 -13.58
CA THR A 86 5.01 -3.17 -13.62
C THR A 86 4.34 -2.41 -12.47
N PHE A 87 5.03 -1.38 -11.97
CA PHE A 87 4.51 -0.50 -10.94
C PHE A 87 4.24 0.88 -11.54
N ARG A 88 2.97 1.26 -11.62
CA ARG A 88 2.54 2.57 -12.11
C ARG A 88 2.21 3.48 -10.92
N VAL A 89 2.85 4.65 -10.88
CA VAL A 89 2.47 5.71 -9.94
C VAL A 89 1.32 6.51 -10.56
N CYS A 90 0.23 6.66 -9.83
CA CYS A 90 -0.98 7.35 -10.28
C CYS A 90 -0.88 8.88 -10.14
N ASP A 91 -1.86 9.60 -10.68
CA ASP A 91 -1.89 11.06 -10.79
C ASP A 91 -1.90 11.84 -9.46
N GLY A 92 -2.08 11.15 -8.33
CA GLY A 92 -2.14 11.75 -7.00
C GLY A 92 -3.52 12.29 -6.62
N SER A 93 -4.56 12.06 -7.42
CA SER A 93 -5.94 12.45 -7.06
C SER A 93 -6.56 11.54 -5.98
N GLY A 94 -5.99 10.34 -5.78
CA GLY A 94 -6.53 9.26 -4.97
C GLY A 94 -7.54 8.37 -5.72
N GLU A 95 -8.19 8.89 -6.78
CA GLU A 95 -9.22 8.17 -7.56
C GLU A 95 -8.92 8.29 -9.08
N ASP A 96 -7.67 8.08 -9.47
CA ASP A 96 -7.17 8.16 -10.85
C ASP A 96 -7.97 7.20 -11.77
N PRO A 97 -8.67 7.70 -12.82
CA PRO A 97 -9.42 6.87 -13.77
C PRO A 97 -8.58 5.86 -14.53
N ASP A 98 -7.28 6.11 -14.67
CA ASP A 98 -6.38 5.35 -15.54
C ASP A 98 -5.52 4.33 -14.77
N CYS A 99 -5.64 4.27 -13.44
CA CYS A 99 -5.00 3.27 -12.56
C CYS A 99 -5.96 2.13 -12.20
N CYS A 100 -5.98 1.65 -10.94
CA CYS A 100 -6.83 0.51 -10.56
C CYS A 100 -8.31 0.78 -10.84
N ARG A 101 -8.77 2.04 -10.79
CA ARG A 101 -10.15 2.42 -11.10
C ARG A 101 -10.56 2.20 -12.56
N SER A 102 -9.59 2.02 -13.46
CA SER A 102 -9.84 1.65 -14.86
C SER A 102 -10.38 0.22 -14.99
N VAL A 103 -10.17 -0.63 -13.97
CA VAL A 103 -10.59 -2.02 -13.99
C VAL A 103 -12.11 -2.11 -13.97
N PHE A 104 -12.66 -2.80 -14.98
CA PHE A 104 -14.10 -2.95 -15.11
C PHE A 104 -14.66 -3.83 -13.98
N ALA A 105 -15.78 -3.42 -13.40
CA ALA A 105 -16.35 -4.06 -12.21
C ALA A 105 -16.63 -5.57 -12.36
N LEU A 106 -16.88 -6.07 -13.58
CA LEU A 106 -17.08 -7.50 -13.84
C LEU A 106 -15.79 -8.33 -13.83
N PHE A 107 -14.62 -7.69 -13.91
CA PHE A 107 -13.32 -8.35 -13.89
C PHE A 107 -12.63 -8.30 -12.54
N LEU A 108 -13.27 -7.72 -11.52
CA LEU A 108 -12.69 -7.66 -10.17
C LEU A 108 -12.54 -9.06 -9.57
N SER A 109 -11.43 -9.28 -8.88
CA SER A 109 -10.97 -10.57 -8.34
C SER A 109 -10.59 -10.41 -6.87
N ALA A 110 -11.15 -11.27 -6.02
CA ALA A 110 -10.69 -11.40 -4.63
C ALA A 110 -9.37 -12.19 -4.54
N SER A 111 -9.02 -12.97 -5.57
CA SER A 111 -7.76 -13.72 -5.61
C SER A 111 -6.57 -12.78 -5.73
N ASP A 112 -6.73 -11.69 -6.46
CA ASP A 112 -5.67 -10.71 -6.71
C ASP A 112 -5.31 -9.92 -5.44
N HIS A 113 -6.19 -9.95 -4.43
CA HIS A 113 -5.93 -9.37 -3.10
C HIS A 113 -4.93 -10.18 -2.26
N LEU A 114 -4.71 -11.46 -2.59
CA LEU A 114 -3.92 -12.36 -1.74
C LEU A 114 -2.41 -12.23 -2.00
N THR A 115 -2.01 -11.55 -3.07
CA THR A 115 -0.62 -11.44 -3.50
C THR A 115 -0.27 -10.00 -3.82
N TYR A 116 0.88 -9.56 -3.32
CA TYR A 116 1.46 -8.25 -3.60
C TYR A 116 2.97 -8.39 -3.74
N MET A 117 3.56 -7.84 -4.80
CA MET A 117 5.02 -7.84 -5.01
C MET A 117 5.63 -9.24 -5.06
N GLY A 118 4.86 -10.19 -5.59
CA GLY A 118 5.19 -11.62 -5.60
C GLY A 118 5.15 -12.31 -4.23
N VAL A 119 4.63 -11.63 -3.20
CA VAL A 119 4.47 -12.16 -1.84
C VAL A 119 3.00 -12.42 -1.57
N GLU A 120 2.68 -13.65 -1.20
CA GLU A 120 1.36 -14.01 -0.67
C GLU A 120 1.21 -13.42 0.75
N ILE A 121 0.18 -12.59 0.94
CA ILE A 121 -0.14 -11.89 2.19
C ILE A 121 -1.32 -12.52 2.95
N ALA A 122 -1.83 -13.65 2.46
CA ALA A 122 -2.87 -14.44 3.10
C ALA A 122 -2.26 -15.49 4.06
N ALA A 123 -3.00 -15.85 5.11
CA ALA A 123 -2.65 -16.94 6.01
C ALA A 123 -3.91 -17.71 6.42
N ASP A 124 -4.00 -18.96 5.99
CA ASP A 124 -5.09 -19.87 6.36
C ASP A 124 -4.90 -20.48 7.77
N ASP A 125 -3.66 -20.48 8.28
CA ASP A 125 -3.30 -20.96 9.60
C ASP A 125 -2.18 -20.10 10.21
N TRP A 126 -2.15 -19.98 11.54
CA TRP A 126 -1.14 -19.17 12.22
C TRP A 126 0.30 -19.68 11.99
N SER A 127 0.47 -20.97 11.71
CA SER A 127 1.77 -21.58 11.46
C SER A 127 2.40 -21.16 10.13
N THR A 128 1.63 -20.56 9.21
CA THR A 128 2.14 -20.01 7.95
C THR A 128 2.50 -18.52 8.06
N CYS A 129 2.22 -17.88 9.21
CA CYS A 129 2.67 -16.51 9.47
C CYS A 129 4.20 -16.43 9.49
N ARG A 130 4.76 -15.71 8.53
CA ARG A 130 6.20 -15.39 8.49
C ARG A 130 6.40 -13.90 8.31
N ILE A 131 7.43 -13.37 8.95
CA ILE A 131 7.92 -12.02 8.66
C ILE A 131 8.69 -12.12 7.35
N VAL A 132 8.11 -11.58 6.28
CA VAL A 132 8.78 -11.49 4.98
C VAL A 132 9.65 -10.22 4.99
N MET A 133 10.93 -10.37 5.34
CA MET A 133 11.94 -9.34 5.08
C MET A 133 12.41 -9.55 3.65
N ALA A 134 11.99 -8.72 2.69
CA ALA A 134 12.21 -9.03 1.28
C ALA A 134 12.80 -7.89 0.44
N GLN A 135 13.74 -8.29 -0.42
CA GLN A 135 14.22 -7.61 -1.63
C GLN A 135 13.12 -6.97 -2.48
N SER A 136 11.87 -7.43 -2.38
CA SER A 136 10.70 -6.80 -3.01
C SER A 136 10.48 -5.37 -2.49
N VAL A 137 10.69 -5.12 -1.19
CA VAL A 137 10.66 -3.78 -0.59
C VAL A 137 11.80 -2.92 -1.14
N GLU A 138 13.02 -3.47 -1.27
CA GLU A 138 14.16 -2.77 -1.87
C GLU A 138 13.90 -2.42 -3.35
N ARG A 139 13.28 -3.31 -4.12
CA ARG A 139 12.87 -3.01 -5.50
C ARG A 139 11.89 -1.87 -5.57
N LEU A 140 10.85 -1.86 -4.73
CA LEU A 140 9.95 -0.71 -4.71
C LEU A 140 10.60 0.55 -4.18
N GLN A 141 11.51 0.46 -3.23
CA GLN A 141 12.32 1.61 -2.82
C GLN A 141 13.11 2.16 -4.00
N LEU A 142 13.76 1.30 -4.79
CA LEU A 142 14.48 1.71 -5.99
C LEU A 142 13.55 2.32 -7.04
N TYR A 143 12.38 1.72 -7.32
CA TYR A 143 11.40 2.27 -8.26
C TYR A 143 10.81 3.60 -7.78
N LEU A 144 10.45 3.70 -6.51
CA LEU A 144 9.96 4.93 -5.91
C LEU A 144 11.06 6.00 -5.88
N ALA A 145 12.29 5.68 -5.48
CA ALA A 145 13.40 6.63 -5.50
C ALA A 145 13.78 7.10 -6.91
N SER A 146 13.62 6.23 -7.92
CA SER A 146 13.92 6.56 -9.32
C SER A 146 12.82 7.41 -9.97
N ASN A 147 11.55 7.19 -9.60
CA ASN A 147 10.39 7.89 -10.15
C ASN A 147 9.95 9.11 -9.30
N VAL A 148 10.41 9.21 -8.06
CA VAL A 148 10.12 10.31 -7.10
C VAL A 148 11.35 11.22 -6.98
N ILE A 149 11.82 11.76 -8.11
CA ILE A 149 12.62 12.99 -8.08
C ILE A 149 11.64 14.17 -8.14
N THR A 150 10.89 14.41 -7.05
CA THR A 150 10.30 15.71 -6.64
C THR A 150 9.34 15.54 -5.46
N SER A 151 9.84 15.19 -4.28
CA SER A 151 9.29 15.71 -3.02
C SER A 151 10.42 15.79 -2.01
N LYS A 152 10.52 16.93 -1.30
CA LYS A 152 11.66 17.37 -0.47
C LYS A 152 11.99 16.53 0.77
N ILE A 153 11.76 15.22 0.79
CA ILE A 153 12.06 14.37 1.94
C ILE A 153 12.70 13.07 1.44
N PRO A 154 14.01 12.85 1.67
CA PRO A 154 14.65 11.56 1.39
C PRO A 154 14.06 10.50 2.33
N VAL A 155 13.60 9.40 1.75
CA VAL A 155 13.02 8.27 2.49
C VAL A 155 14.17 7.32 2.86
N ASP A 156 14.73 7.48 4.06
CA ASP A 156 15.68 6.52 4.64
C ASP A 156 14.90 5.47 5.44
N ILE A 157 14.68 4.30 4.85
CA ILE A 157 14.06 3.14 5.53
C ILE A 157 15.17 2.23 6.05
N ILE A 158 15.26 2.11 7.37
CA ILE A 158 16.20 1.19 8.03
C ILE A 158 15.58 -0.21 8.06
N ILE A 159 16.13 -1.12 7.27
CA ILE A 159 15.79 -2.55 7.31
C ILE A 159 16.57 -3.19 8.46
N ALA A 160 15.86 -3.77 9.43
CA ALA A 160 16.49 -4.57 10.48
C ALA A 160 16.99 -5.89 9.86
N ASP A 161 18.30 -6.09 9.80
CA ASP A 161 18.92 -7.28 9.23
C ASP A 161 18.67 -8.54 10.11
N HIS A 162 18.79 -9.70 9.48
CA HIS A 162 18.53 -11.04 10.00
C HIS A 162 19.13 -11.28 11.39
N SER A 163 18.29 -11.39 12.41
CA SER A 163 18.67 -12.13 13.62
C SER A 163 18.80 -13.60 13.26
N VAL A 164 20.05 -14.07 13.09
CA VAL A 164 20.40 -15.49 13.05
C VAL A 164 19.82 -16.16 14.30
N GLN A 165 18.76 -16.96 14.15
CA GLN A 165 18.35 -17.91 15.19
C GLN A 165 19.38 -19.03 15.22
N THR A 166 20.28 -18.99 16.20
CA THR A 166 21.05 -20.17 16.62
C THR A 166 20.15 -21.05 17.47
N ASP A 167 19.73 -22.21 16.93
CA ASP A 167 19.04 -23.25 17.71
C ASP A 167 19.98 -23.84 18.78
N PRO A 168 19.57 -23.90 20.06
CA PRO A 168 20.33 -24.56 21.10
C PRO A 168 19.79 -25.98 21.33
N SER A 169 20.25 -26.98 20.56
CA SER A 169 20.29 -28.37 21.05
C SER A 169 20.95 -29.35 20.08
N SER A 170 22.22 -29.69 20.32
CA SER A 170 22.71 -31.09 20.22
C SER A 170 24.10 -31.21 20.86
N SER A 171 24.14 -31.50 22.16
CA SER A 171 25.29 -32.13 22.79
C SER A 171 24.78 -33.20 23.75
N SER A 172 24.85 -34.45 23.30
CA SER A 172 25.00 -35.63 24.16
C SER A 172 26.47 -36.05 24.10
#